data_AF-A0A4V4H6L4-F1
#
_entry.id   AF-A0A4V4H6L4-F1
#
_cell.length_a   1.000
_cell.length_b   1.000
_cell.length_c   1.000
_cell.angle_alpha   90.00
_cell.angle_beta   90.00
_cell.angle_gamma   90.00
#
_symmetry.space_group_name_H-M   'P 1'
#
loop_
_entity.id
_entity.type
_entity.pdbx_description
1 polymer ?
#
loop_
_entity_poly.entity_id
_entity_poly.type
_entity_poly.pdbx_seq_one_letter_code
_entity_poly.pdbx_strand_id
1 'polypeptide(L)'
;MVVVVTTGNASSISLISGKKALELGLQVIAKIRGYADAAHTPELFTTTPALAIRKALSNAGWEASQVDYYEINEAFSVLALANQKLLSLPSHLCHFVSLNHVPLSLYYMAYPVCVCSS
;
A
#
# COMPACT_ATOMS: atom_id res chain seq x y z
N MET A 1 1.27 -10.77 8.23
CA MET A 1 1.07 -9.31 8.40
C MET A 1 0.99 -8.66 7.03
N VAL A 2 -0.11 -7.96 6.72
CA VAL A 2 -0.41 -7.53 5.34
C VAL A 2 -0.22 -6.03 5.21
N VAL A 3 0.59 -5.57 4.25
CA VAL A 3 0.86 -4.15 4.01
C VAL A 3 0.59 -3.80 2.53
N VAL A 4 0.01 -2.60 2.33
CA VAL A 4 -0.35 -1.87 1.09
C VAL A 4 -1.72 -2.19 0.45
N VAL A 5 -2.79 -1.52 0.94
CA VAL A 5 -4.05 -1.44 0.19
C VAL A 5 -3.94 -0.29 -0.82
N THR A 6 -4.04 -0.61 -2.10
CA THR A 6 -4.34 0.39 -3.14
C THR A 6 -5.85 0.49 -3.30
N THR A 7 -6.40 1.69 -3.19
CA THR A 7 -7.83 1.91 -3.41
C THR A 7 -8.16 1.70 -4.89
N GLY A 8 -8.79 0.57 -5.21
CA GLY A 8 -9.36 0.23 -6.51
C GLY A 8 -10.84 -0.10 -6.38
N ASN A 9 -11.65 0.31 -7.38
CA ASN A 9 -13.11 0.32 -7.34
C ASN A 9 -13.74 -1.02 -6.91
N ALA A 10 -14.73 -0.94 -6.02
CA ALA A 10 -15.61 -2.01 -5.49
C ALA A 10 -15.17 -2.80 -4.23
N SER A 11 -14.24 -2.27 -3.42
CA SER A 11 -14.01 -2.78 -2.04
C SER A 11 -14.71 -1.92 -0.98
N SER A 12 -15.52 -2.52 -0.10
CA SER A 12 -16.00 -1.85 1.11
C SER A 12 -15.08 -2.17 2.29
N ILE A 13 -14.55 -1.12 2.93
CA ILE A 13 -13.77 -1.22 4.17
C ILE A 13 -14.48 -0.39 5.23
N SER A 14 -14.79 -1.00 6.37
CA SER A 14 -15.31 -0.29 7.54
C SER A 14 -14.18 0.06 8.48
N LEU A 15 -13.94 1.36 8.66
CA LEU A 15 -12.98 1.86 9.64
C LEU A 15 -13.71 2.23 10.93
N ILE A 16 -13.14 1.83 12.06
CA ILE A 16 -13.67 2.14 13.38
C ILE A 16 -12.53 2.44 14.33
N SER A 17 -12.76 3.32 15.30
CA SER A 17 -11.77 3.57 16.36
C SER A 17 -11.61 2.31 17.22
N GLY A 18 -10.38 2.05 17.68
CA GLY A 18 -10.10 0.86 18.51
C GLY A 18 -10.96 0.83 19.79
N LYS A 19 -11.18 2.00 20.41
CA LYS A 19 -12.08 2.13 21.57
C LYS A 19 -13.51 1.69 21.21
N LYS A 20 -14.04 2.15 20.08
CA LYS A 20 -15.41 1.83 19.68
C LYS A 20 -15.56 0.38 19.22
N ALA A 21 -14.54 -0.21 18.60
CA ALA A 21 -14.51 -1.63 18.28
C ALA A 21 -14.62 -2.50 19.55
N LEU A 22 -13.90 -2.12 20.62
CA LEU A 22 -13.96 -2.79 21.91
C LEU A 22 -15.34 -2.61 22.58
N GLU A 23 -15.88 -1.39 22.59
CA GLU A 23 -17.23 -1.12 23.13
C GLU A 23 -18.32 -1.92 22.42
N LEU A 24 -18.19 -2.14 21.11
CA LEU A 24 -19.16 -2.85 20.29
C LEU A 24 -18.87 -4.36 20.18
N GLY A 25 -17.80 -4.86 20.82
CA GLY A 25 -17.41 -6.28 20.75
C GLY A 25 -17.07 -6.77 19.34
N LEU A 26 -16.58 -5.89 18.46
CA LEU A 26 -16.27 -6.22 17.07
C LEU A 26 -14.94 -6.93 16.94
N GLN A 27 -14.88 -7.92 16.04
CA GLN A 27 -13.63 -8.57 15.67
C GLN A 27 -12.79 -7.63 14.80
N VAL A 28 -11.63 -7.22 15.31
CA VAL A 28 -10.65 -6.43 14.56
C VAL A 28 -9.72 -7.39 13.82
N ILE A 29 -9.66 -7.28 12.49
CA ILE A 29 -8.82 -8.12 11.64
C ILE A 29 -7.47 -7.47 11.27
N ALA A 30 -7.38 -6.14 11.41
CA ALA A 30 -6.17 -5.37 11.16
C ALA A 30 -6.25 -3.97 11.78
N LYS A 31 -5.08 -3.34 11.95
CA LYS A 31 -4.88 -1.96 12.43
C LYS A 31 -3.91 -1.25 11.51
N ILE A 32 -4.24 -0.02 11.12
CA ILE A 32 -3.32 0.86 10.39
C ILE A 32 -2.25 1.38 11.37
N ARG A 33 -0.98 1.16 11.04
CA ARG A 33 0.20 1.57 11.82
C ARG A 33 0.89 2.80 11.25
N GLY A 34 0.87 2.94 9.94
CA GLY A 34 1.43 4.09 9.25
C GLY A 34 0.70 4.32 7.93
N TYR A 35 0.71 5.57 7.48
CA TYR A 35 0.15 5.96 6.20
C TYR A 35 1.03 7.02 5.57
N ALA A 36 1.18 6.97 4.26
CA ALA A 36 1.85 8.00 3.51
C ALA A 36 1.34 8.08 2.08
N ASP A 37 1.49 9.25 1.49
CA ASP A 37 1.40 9.50 0.08
C ASP A 37 2.76 9.92 -0.48
N ALA A 38 2.95 9.70 -1.77
CA ALA A 38 4.03 10.31 -2.53
C ALA A 38 3.50 10.75 -3.90
N ALA A 39 4.13 11.77 -4.47
CA ALA A 39 3.91 12.19 -5.84
C ALA A 39 5.28 12.32 -6.53
N HIS A 40 5.28 12.17 -7.85
CA HIS A 40 6.47 12.33 -8.66
C HIS A 40 6.12 13.07 -9.94
N THR A 41 7.14 13.50 -10.68
CA THR A 41 6.95 14.00 -12.03
C THR A 41 6.25 12.94 -12.90
N PRO A 42 5.41 13.38 -13.85
CA PRO A 42 4.69 12.55 -14.82
C PRO A 42 5.44 11.34 -15.37
N GLU A 43 6.69 11.55 -15.74
CA GLU A 43 7.54 10.59 -16.46
C GLU A 43 8.04 9.45 -15.56
N LEU A 44 7.96 9.64 -14.24
CA LEU A 44 8.55 8.77 -13.23
C LEU A 44 7.50 8.19 -12.27
N PHE A 45 6.22 8.30 -12.63
CA PHE A 45 5.09 7.82 -11.82
C PHE A 45 5.20 6.34 -11.46
N THR A 46 5.87 5.54 -12.29
CA THR A 46 6.08 4.11 -12.08
C THR A 46 6.93 3.82 -10.84
N THR A 47 7.70 4.79 -10.33
CA THR A 47 8.56 4.64 -9.15
C THR A 47 8.00 5.27 -7.89
N THR A 48 6.89 6.01 -8.00
CA THR A 48 6.19 6.64 -6.88
C THR A 48 5.80 5.67 -5.77
N PRO A 49 5.35 4.41 -6.05
CA PRO A 49 5.01 3.47 -4.98
C PRO A 49 6.17 3.18 -4.03
N ALA A 50 7.41 3.04 -4.53
CA ALA A 50 8.59 2.83 -3.70
C ALA A 50 8.85 4.00 -2.74
N LEU A 51 8.57 5.23 -3.15
CA LEU A 51 8.67 6.41 -2.30
C LEU A 51 7.59 6.40 -1.22
N ALA A 52 6.34 6.15 -1.60
CA ALA A 52 5.21 6.08 -0.67
C ALA A 52 5.39 4.97 0.36
N ILE A 53 5.85 3.78 -0.06
CA ILE A 53 6.11 2.63 0.82
C ILE A 53 7.18 2.96 1.86
N ARG A 54 8.32 3.53 1.45
CA ARG A 54 9.39 3.95 2.38
C ARG A 54 8.87 4.97 3.41
N LYS A 55 8.10 5.96 2.96
CA LYS A 55 7.51 6.98 3.85
C LYS A 55 6.48 6.36 4.82
N ALA A 56 5.64 5.43 4.35
CA ALA A 56 4.64 4.76 5.18
C ALA A 56 5.30 3.87 6.25
N LEU A 57 6.37 3.17 5.91
CA LEU A 57 7.19 2.37 6.86
C LEU A 57 7.84 3.27 7.91
N SER A 58 8.44 4.39 7.50
CA SER A 58 9.00 5.37 8.43
C SER A 58 7.93 5.93 9.38
N ASN A 59 6.73 6.23 8.88
CA ASN A 59 5.61 6.71 9.70
C ASN A 59 5.08 5.63 10.66
N ALA A 60 5.21 4.36 10.31
CA ALA A 60 4.89 3.23 11.18
C ALA A 60 6.00 2.90 12.18
N GLY A 61 7.20 3.47 12.03
CA GLY A 61 8.40 3.13 12.79
C GLY A 61 8.90 1.70 12.51
N TRP A 62 8.71 1.21 11.28
CA TRP A 62 9.03 -0.16 10.89
C TRP A 62 10.14 -0.22 9.84
N GLU A 63 10.95 -1.27 9.95
CA GLU A 63 11.91 -1.68 8.95
C GLU A 63 11.25 -2.57 7.88
N ALA A 64 11.79 -2.55 6.66
CA ALA A 64 11.28 -3.38 5.56
C ALA A 64 11.31 -4.89 5.90
N SER A 65 12.29 -5.34 6.68
CA SER A 65 12.40 -6.74 7.14
C SER A 65 11.28 -7.18 8.07
N GLN A 66 10.50 -6.24 8.61
CA GLN A 66 9.37 -6.57 9.46
C GLN A 66 8.12 -6.88 8.62
N VAL A 67 8.08 -6.60 7.31
CA VAL A 67 6.87 -6.76 6.48
C VAL A 67 6.78 -8.18 5.92
N ASP A 68 5.65 -8.85 6.16
CA ASP A 68 5.43 -10.21 5.62
C ASP A 68 4.86 -10.21 4.18
N TYR A 69 4.08 -9.21 3.80
CA TYR A 69 3.44 -9.15 2.48
C TYR A 69 3.29 -7.71 1.99
N TYR A 70 3.53 -7.53 0.69
CA TYR A 70 3.34 -6.29 -0.06
C TYR A 70 2.26 -6.50 -1.12
N GLU A 71 1.16 -5.77 -1.03
CA GLU A 71 0.15 -5.70 -2.09
C GLU A 71 0.36 -4.46 -2.97
N ILE A 72 0.88 -4.65 -4.18
CA ILE A 72 1.21 -3.53 -5.06
C ILE A 72 0.26 -3.56 -6.25
N ASN A 73 -0.46 -2.46 -6.50
CA ASN A 73 -1.31 -2.34 -7.68
C ASN A 73 -0.47 -2.43 -8.96
N GLU A 74 -0.83 -3.36 -9.83
CA GLU A 74 -0.24 -3.59 -11.12
C GLU A 74 -1.11 -2.95 -12.22
N ALA A 75 -0.98 -1.63 -12.38
CA ALA A 75 -1.54 -1.01 -13.59
C ALA A 75 -0.73 -1.33 -14.85
N PHE A 76 0.57 -1.58 -14.68
CA PHE A 76 1.48 -1.98 -15.75
C PHE A 76 2.54 -2.93 -15.17
N SER A 77 2.92 -3.97 -15.92
CA SER A 77 3.95 -4.93 -15.49
C SER A 77 5.29 -4.27 -15.17
N VAL A 78 5.65 -3.18 -15.87
CA VAL A 78 6.86 -2.41 -15.60
C VAL A 78 6.84 -1.74 -14.22
N LEU A 79 5.67 -1.32 -13.73
CA LEU A 79 5.53 -0.69 -12.41
C LEU A 79 5.77 -1.73 -11.30
N ALA A 80 5.19 -2.92 -11.43
CA ALA A 80 5.41 -4.03 -10.51
C ALA A 80 6.90 -4.39 -10.39
N LEU A 81 7.56 -4.63 -11.52
CA LEU A 81 8.97 -5.00 -11.57
C LEU A 81 9.91 -3.88 -11.07
N ALA A 82 9.63 -2.62 -11.43
CA ALA A 82 10.44 -1.49 -10.98
C ALA A 82 10.41 -1.35 -9.47
N ASN A 83 9.23 -1.41 -8.85
CA ASN A 83 9.09 -1.25 -7.40
C ASN A 83 9.66 -2.45 -6.64
N GLN A 84 9.48 -3.67 -7.15
CA GLN A 84 10.11 -4.87 -6.57
C GLN A 84 11.64 -4.70 -6.52
N LYS A 85 12.25 -4.22 -7.61
CA LYS A 85 13.70 -3.98 -7.67
C LYS A 85 14.13 -2.82 -6.76
N LEU A 86 13.42 -1.70 -6.78
CA LEU A 86 13.76 -0.50 -5.99
C LEU A 86 13.65 -0.71 -4.48
N LEU A 87 12.77 -1.61 -4.05
CA LEU A 87 12.57 -1.96 -2.64
C LEU A 87 13.31 -3.24 -2.24
N SER A 88 14.04 -3.87 -3.17
CA SER A 88 14.75 -5.14 -2.97
C SER A 88 13.83 -6.25 -2.41
N LEU A 89 12.60 -6.33 -2.93
CA LEU A 89 11.59 -7.26 -2.44
C LEU A 89 11.76 -8.66 -3.03
N PRO A 90 11.85 -9.71 -2.20
CA PRO A 90 11.71 -11.09 -2.64
C PRO A 90 10.37 -11.30 -3.34
N SER A 91 10.36 -12.05 -4.45
CA SER A 91 9.15 -12.29 -5.24
C SER A 91 8.02 -12.93 -4.43
N HIS A 92 8.33 -13.79 -3.45
CA HIS A 92 7.34 -14.47 -2.63
C HIS A 92 6.65 -13.57 -1.59
N LEU A 93 7.15 -12.35 -1.34
CA LEU A 93 6.51 -11.36 -0.47
C LEU A 93 5.63 -10.38 -1.26
N CYS A 94 5.69 -10.40 -2.59
CA CYS A 94 4.94 -9.48 -3.44
C CYS A 94 3.67 -10.15 -4.00
N HIS A 95 2.53 -9.52 -3.79
CA HIS A 95 1.29 -9.83 -4.46
C HIS A 95 0.90 -8.64 -5.34
N PHE A 96 0.83 -8.87 -6.65
CA PHE A 96 0.50 -7.83 -7.63
C PHE A 96 -0.99 -7.88 -7.95
N VAL A 97 -1.68 -6.77 -7.70
CA VAL A 97 -3.13 -6.65 -7.87
C VAL A 97 -3.41 -5.88 -9.14
N SER A 98 -3.84 -6.56 -10.21
CA SER A 98 -4.22 -5.91 -11.46
C SER A 98 -5.58 -5.23 -11.34
N LEU A 99 -5.60 -3.91 -11.35
CA LEU A 99 -6.84 -3.15 -11.43
C LEU A 99 -7.19 -2.88 -12.90
N ASN A 100 -8.22 -3.58 -13.41
CA ASN A 100 -8.75 -3.31 -14.74
C ASN A 100 -9.29 -1.86 -14.81
N HIS A 101 -8.78 -1.07 -15.76
CA HIS A 101 -9.23 0.30 -16.06
C HIS A 101 -8.94 1.40 -15.01
N VAL A 102 -7.73 1.46 -14.44
CA VAL A 102 -7.31 2.67 -13.70
C VAL A 102 -6.82 3.74 -14.68
N PRO A 103 -7.49 4.90 -14.79
CA PRO A 103 -7.04 5.97 -15.68
C PRO A 103 -5.69 6.53 -15.24
N LEU A 104 -4.79 6.75 -16.21
CA LEU A 104 -3.44 7.30 -15.99
C LEU A 104 -3.46 8.64 -15.22
N SER A 105 -4.55 9.41 -15.34
CA SER A 105 -4.73 10.68 -14.62
C SER A 105 -4.71 10.55 -13.09
N LEU A 106 -5.07 9.38 -12.54
CA LEU A 106 -5.02 9.14 -11.10
C LEU A 106 -3.58 8.95 -10.58
N TYR A 107 -2.64 8.54 -11.44
CA TYR A 107 -1.24 8.33 -11.05
C TYR A 107 -0.46 9.63 -10.91
N TYR A 108 -0.98 10.74 -11.43
CA TYR A 108 -0.30 12.02 -11.46
C TYR A 108 -0.45 12.83 -10.16
N MET A 109 -1.39 12.48 -9.28
CA MET A 109 -1.74 13.35 -8.15
C MET A 109 -1.23 12.87 -6.79
N ALA A 110 -1.32 11.57 -6.48
CA ALA A 110 -0.75 11.00 -5.26
C ALA A 110 -0.85 9.47 -5.29
N TYR A 111 0.14 8.79 -4.72
CA TYR A 111 0.10 7.34 -4.49
C TYR A 111 -0.03 7.05 -2.99
N PRO A 112 -1.25 6.86 -2.47
CA PRO A 112 -1.49 6.58 -1.06
C PRO A 112 -1.12 5.13 -0.70
N VAL A 113 -0.49 4.93 0.45
CA VAL A 113 -0.05 3.63 0.98
C VAL A 113 -0.27 3.58 2.48
N CYS A 114 -0.75 2.44 2.98
CA CYS A 114 -0.84 2.15 4.41
C CYS A 114 -0.02 0.91 4.81
N VAL A 115 0.53 0.95 6.03
CA VAL A 115 1.15 -0.17 6.74
C VAL A 115 0.14 -0.68 7.76
N CYS A 116 -0.21 -1.97 7.72
CA CYS A 116 -1.18 -2.58 8.62
C CYS A 116 -0.55 -3.73 9.43
N SER A 117 -1.04 -3.92 10.65
CA SER A 117 -0.78 -5.09 11.49
C SER A 117 -2.09 -5.84 11.77
N SER A 118 -2.09 -7.17 11.74
CA SER A 118 -3.23 -7.98 12.24
C SER A 118 -3.48 -7.73 13.72
#